data_AF-A0A8B8NMK5-F1
#
_entry.id   AF-A0A8B8NMK5-F1
#
_cell.length_a   1.000
_cell.length_b   1.000
_cell.length_c   1.000
_cell.angle_alpha   90.00
_cell.angle_beta   90.00
_cell.angle_gamma   90.00
#
_symmetry.space_group_name_H-M   'P 1'
#
loop_
_entity.id
_entity.type
_entity.pdbx_description
1 polymer ?
#
loop_
_entity_poly.entity_id
_entity_poly.type
_entity_poly.pdbx_seq_one_letter_code
_entity_poly.pdbx_strand_id
1 'polypeptide(L)'
;MASSEIEVTESSGAANTQNPPNEAAAVDVFSASAYGDLEKLREFVEQEGASLSSPDASGYYALQWGALNNFADVVQYIIEHGGNVNATDNVKQTALHWAAVRGSVAVADVLLQNGAWVEAADINGYRAVHVAAQYAQTAFLNHIVARAAYKGYADTIRLLLFRDASQGRQDKEGCTPLHWAASRGNVEACTVLVLAGTKEELKVKDNAGVTPAQLASNRGHRAVAYFLSNAERAMSNHWTDKIRSGKIGDTGYAPVLLCVIISCTILFINSVLAAPDLPKVTASVGLWAWTAISLAVGSLIMVLRCWSKDPGYIKTPRKLGNQDAEDPLLSIDVNNSLRNGKWSQLCPTCKIVRPVRSKHCPSCKHCVEQFDHHCPWISNCVGKKNKWDFFVLICMATLTSFLGAAIAVQRIWTATASFSMGKSWIRYVMVQHPGIAVFLFIDGIVLIAVTILTTAQASQIARNITTNELANAIRYGYLRGPDGRFHNPYNHGCRKNCADFLIQGYTDDNEIAWPSLPQVHS
;
A
#
# COMPACT_ATOMS: atom_id res chain seq x y z
N MET A 1 -14.60 3.22 42.27
CA MET A 1 -15.54 3.12 41.14
C MET A 1 -15.89 1.65 41.01
N ALA A 2 -17.18 1.32 41.07
CA ALA A 2 -17.67 -0.05 41.20
C ALA A 2 -17.21 -0.91 40.00
N SER A 3 -16.62 -2.07 40.30
CA SER A 3 -16.26 -3.08 39.30
C SER A 3 -17.56 -3.66 38.73
N SER A 4 -17.76 -3.58 37.42
CA SER A 4 -18.84 -4.30 36.73
C SER A 4 -18.40 -5.75 36.53
N GLU A 5 -18.39 -6.51 37.63
CA GLU A 5 -18.22 -7.96 37.58
C GLU A 5 -19.53 -8.58 37.08
N ILE A 6 -19.42 -9.41 36.04
CA ILE A 6 -20.48 -10.35 35.69
C ILE A 6 -20.37 -11.44 36.76
N GLU A 7 -21.32 -11.47 37.69
CA GLU A 7 -21.40 -12.49 38.74
C GLU A 7 -21.60 -13.87 38.09
N VAL A 8 -20.52 -14.64 37.96
CA VAL A 8 -20.57 -16.04 37.54
C VAL A 8 -20.80 -16.88 38.79
N THR A 9 -22.05 -17.21 39.09
CA THR A 9 -22.38 -18.13 40.18
C THR A 9 -22.07 -19.57 39.76
N GLU A 10 -21.01 -20.15 40.33
CA GLU A 10 -20.71 -21.58 40.23
C GLU A 10 -21.57 -22.36 41.24
N SER A 11 -22.40 -23.30 40.79
CA SER A 11 -23.11 -24.23 41.66
C SER A 11 -22.37 -25.58 41.75
N SER A 12 -21.48 -25.71 42.73
CA SER A 12 -20.79 -26.96 43.06
C SER A 12 -21.40 -27.67 44.28
N GLY A 13 -21.91 -28.89 44.08
CA GLY A 13 -21.71 -30.05 44.98
C GLY A 13 -22.43 -30.16 46.34
N ALA A 14 -23.51 -30.96 46.34
CA ALA A 14 -23.93 -31.99 47.33
C ALA A 14 -24.23 -31.68 48.84
N ALA A 15 -25.42 -32.19 49.24
CA ALA A 15 -25.89 -32.67 50.54
C ALA A 15 -26.67 -31.72 51.51
N ASN A 16 -28.00 -31.79 51.34
CA ASN A 16 -29.02 -32.08 52.37
C ASN A 16 -29.27 -31.08 53.53
N THR A 17 -30.36 -30.29 53.44
CA THR A 17 -31.53 -30.37 54.35
C THR A 17 -32.66 -29.43 53.91
N GLN A 18 -33.84 -30.03 53.71
CA GLN A 18 -35.21 -29.52 53.93
C GLN A 18 -35.66 -28.20 53.25
N ASN A 19 -36.50 -28.36 52.22
CA ASN A 19 -37.33 -27.32 51.57
C ASN A 19 -38.34 -26.67 52.54
N PRO A 20 -38.82 -25.46 52.17
CA PRO A 20 -40.25 -25.25 51.97
C PRO A 20 -40.57 -24.98 50.48
N PRO A 21 -41.83 -25.16 50.06
CA PRO A 21 -42.18 -25.38 48.67
C PRO A 21 -42.46 -24.07 47.91
N ASN A 22 -42.22 -24.14 46.59
CA ASN A 22 -42.91 -23.39 45.55
C ASN A 22 -42.34 -22.02 45.12
N GLU A 23 -41.29 -22.08 44.30
CA GLU A 23 -41.13 -21.20 43.13
C GLU A 23 -40.48 -22.05 42.04
N ALA A 24 -41.31 -22.64 41.18
CA ALA A 24 -40.82 -23.34 40.00
C ALA A 24 -39.99 -22.34 39.19
N ALA A 25 -38.70 -22.65 38.96
CA ALA A 25 -37.83 -21.88 38.08
C ALA A 25 -38.60 -21.60 36.78
N ALA A 26 -38.89 -20.33 36.51
CA ALA A 26 -39.66 -19.93 35.34
C ALA A 26 -39.02 -20.58 34.10
N VAL A 27 -39.74 -21.51 33.47
CA VAL A 27 -39.31 -22.19 32.25
C VAL A 27 -39.75 -21.29 31.10
N ASP A 28 -38.81 -20.52 30.58
CA ASP A 28 -39.01 -19.50 29.55
C ASP A 28 -37.90 -19.57 28.49
N VAL A 29 -37.96 -18.73 27.46
CA VAL A 29 -36.95 -18.70 26.39
C VAL A 29 -35.53 -18.37 26.89
N PHE A 30 -35.42 -17.63 28.00
CA PHE A 30 -34.13 -17.19 28.55
C PHE A 30 -33.44 -18.32 29.29
N SER A 31 -34.18 -19.02 30.17
CA SER A 31 -33.72 -20.20 30.89
C SER A 31 -33.42 -21.36 29.94
N ALA A 32 -34.29 -21.62 28.94
CA ALA A 32 -34.01 -22.62 27.90
C ALA A 32 -32.70 -22.31 27.16
N SER A 33 -32.47 -21.03 26.84
CA SER A 33 -31.22 -20.61 26.20
C SER A 33 -29.99 -20.72 27.13
N ALA A 34 -30.14 -20.35 28.40
CA ALA A 34 -29.08 -20.39 29.40
C ALA A 34 -28.62 -21.82 29.73
N TYR A 35 -29.52 -22.81 29.62
CA TYR A 35 -29.24 -24.23 29.90
C TYR A 35 -29.02 -25.10 28.66
N GLY A 36 -29.17 -24.53 27.45
CA GLY A 36 -28.96 -25.27 26.21
C GLY A 36 -30.10 -26.23 25.85
N ASP A 37 -31.31 -26.02 26.39
CA ASP A 37 -32.48 -26.86 26.13
C ASP A 37 -33.17 -26.41 24.83
N LEU A 38 -32.61 -26.83 23.69
CA LEU A 38 -33.09 -26.46 22.36
C LEU A 38 -34.53 -26.91 22.09
N GLU A 39 -34.94 -28.07 22.63
CA GLU A 39 -36.29 -28.60 22.41
C GLU A 39 -37.35 -27.75 23.12
N LYS A 40 -37.12 -27.34 24.36
CA LYS A 40 -38.02 -26.38 25.02
C LYS A 40 -38.00 -25.01 24.38
N LEU A 41 -36.83 -24.56 23.93
CA LEU A 41 -36.75 -23.29 23.22
C LEU A 41 -37.63 -23.30 21.95
N ARG A 42 -37.64 -24.40 21.21
CA ARG A 42 -38.53 -24.61 20.07
C ARG A 42 -40.00 -24.62 20.46
N GLU A 43 -40.35 -25.35 21.53
CA GLU A 43 -41.71 -25.38 22.06
C GLU A 43 -42.23 -23.96 22.36
N PHE A 44 -41.44 -23.15 23.07
CA PHE A 44 -41.81 -21.78 23.41
C PHE A 44 -41.95 -20.87 22.18
N VAL A 45 -41.06 -20.98 21.21
CA VAL A 45 -41.06 -20.10 20.03
C VAL A 45 -42.15 -20.51 19.03
N GLU A 46 -42.32 -21.82 18.79
CA GLU A 46 -43.20 -22.33 17.73
C GLU A 46 -44.63 -22.57 18.20
N GLN A 47 -44.84 -23.02 19.44
CA GLN A 47 -46.18 -23.33 19.95
C GLN A 47 -46.77 -22.17 20.75
N GLU A 48 -45.97 -21.54 21.62
CA GLU A 48 -46.42 -20.47 22.51
C GLU A 48 -46.21 -19.07 21.91
N GLY A 49 -45.49 -18.96 20.79
CA GLY A 49 -45.25 -17.69 20.10
C GLY A 49 -44.34 -16.73 20.87
N ALA A 50 -43.43 -17.25 21.68
CA ALA A 50 -42.51 -16.44 22.48
C ALA A 50 -41.53 -15.66 21.58
N SER A 51 -41.28 -14.39 21.95
CA SER A 51 -40.40 -13.49 21.21
C SER A 51 -38.93 -13.69 21.60
N LEU A 52 -38.07 -13.91 20.60
CA LEU A 52 -36.61 -13.94 20.77
C LEU A 52 -35.93 -12.57 20.60
N SER A 53 -36.69 -11.55 20.22
CA SER A 53 -36.21 -10.18 20.03
C SER A 53 -36.49 -9.27 21.23
N SER A 54 -37.05 -9.82 22.31
CA SER A 54 -37.35 -9.09 23.54
C SER A 54 -36.37 -9.48 24.64
N PRO A 55 -35.89 -8.55 25.48
CA PRO A 55 -35.04 -8.87 26.62
C PRO A 55 -35.87 -9.40 27.81
N ASP A 56 -35.19 -10.05 28.75
CA ASP A 56 -35.73 -10.45 30.05
C ASP A 56 -35.91 -9.24 30.99
N ALA A 57 -36.38 -9.49 32.21
CA ALA A 57 -36.59 -8.46 33.22
C ALA A 57 -35.30 -7.71 33.64
N SER A 58 -34.13 -8.29 33.36
CA SER A 58 -32.82 -7.70 33.62
C SER A 58 -32.22 -6.99 32.41
N GLY A 59 -32.92 -6.99 31.26
CA GLY A 59 -32.47 -6.36 30.03
C GLY A 59 -31.55 -7.23 29.18
N TYR A 60 -31.48 -8.54 29.45
CA TYR A 60 -30.66 -9.49 28.70
C TYR A 60 -31.49 -10.29 27.69
N TYR A 61 -30.92 -10.53 26.52
CA TYR A 61 -31.55 -11.27 25.45
C TYR A 61 -31.24 -12.76 25.56
N ALA A 62 -32.16 -13.63 25.11
CA ALA A 62 -31.93 -15.07 25.06
C ALA A 62 -30.62 -15.41 24.33
N LEU A 63 -30.27 -14.66 23.28
CA LEU A 63 -29.02 -14.82 22.54
C LEU A 63 -27.76 -14.64 23.42
N GLN A 64 -27.78 -13.70 24.38
CA GLN A 64 -26.65 -13.45 25.29
C GLN A 64 -26.46 -14.61 26.28
N TRP A 65 -27.56 -15.17 26.81
CA TRP A 65 -27.54 -16.33 27.70
C TRP A 65 -26.96 -17.58 27.03
N GLY A 66 -27.38 -17.88 25.81
CA GLY A 66 -26.81 -18.98 25.02
C GLY A 66 -25.35 -18.74 24.66
N ALA A 67 -24.98 -17.47 24.42
CA ALA A 67 -23.61 -17.11 24.07
C ALA A 67 -22.62 -17.27 25.23
N LEU A 68 -23.03 -16.87 26.44
CA LEU A 68 -22.22 -17.00 27.66
C LEU A 68 -21.88 -18.46 27.97
N ASN A 69 -22.81 -19.38 27.72
CA ASN A 69 -22.67 -20.81 28.07
C ASN A 69 -22.21 -21.69 26.89
N ASN A 70 -21.83 -21.10 25.76
CA ASN A 70 -21.27 -21.80 24.59
C ASN A 70 -22.24 -22.78 23.89
N PHE A 71 -23.55 -22.51 23.91
CA PHE A 71 -24.55 -23.31 23.20
C PHE A 71 -24.75 -22.81 21.76
N ALA A 72 -23.85 -23.24 20.86
CA ALA A 72 -23.81 -22.74 19.48
C ALA A 72 -25.05 -23.09 18.65
N ASP A 73 -25.65 -24.25 18.88
CA ASP A 73 -26.89 -24.72 18.26
C ASP A 73 -28.11 -23.88 18.67
N VAL A 74 -28.21 -23.58 19.96
CA VAL A 74 -29.23 -22.65 20.49
C VAL A 74 -29.04 -21.24 19.94
N VAL A 75 -27.82 -20.72 19.95
CA VAL A 75 -27.50 -19.39 19.40
C VAL A 75 -27.84 -19.32 17.90
N GLN A 76 -27.52 -20.37 17.13
CA GLN A 76 -27.89 -20.45 15.72
C GLN A 76 -29.41 -20.43 15.53
N TYR A 77 -30.14 -21.26 16.29
CA TYR A 77 -31.61 -21.29 16.22
C TYR A 77 -32.22 -19.92 16.55
N ILE A 78 -31.71 -19.25 17.59
CA ILE A 78 -32.22 -17.93 18.00
C ILE A 78 -32.05 -16.90 16.88
N ILE A 79 -30.90 -16.88 16.20
CA ILE A 79 -30.62 -15.96 15.09
C ILE A 79 -31.55 -16.25 13.90
N GLU A 80 -31.74 -17.52 13.56
CA GLU A 80 -32.63 -17.93 12.45
C GLU A 80 -34.09 -17.55 12.70
N HIS A 81 -34.52 -17.47 13.96
CA HIS A 81 -35.89 -17.18 14.37
C HIS A 81 -36.07 -15.73 14.86
N GLY A 82 -35.26 -14.80 14.32
CA GLY A 82 -35.47 -13.36 14.49
C GLY A 82 -34.72 -12.70 15.65
N GLY A 83 -33.84 -13.44 16.34
CA GLY A 83 -32.93 -12.88 17.33
C GLY A 83 -31.93 -11.92 16.71
N ASN A 84 -31.86 -10.69 17.24
CA ASN A 84 -30.91 -9.69 16.73
C ASN A 84 -29.49 -10.00 17.24
N VAL A 85 -28.62 -10.43 16.32
CA VAL A 85 -27.19 -10.75 16.58
C VAL A 85 -26.41 -9.61 17.25
N ASN A 86 -26.82 -8.36 17.02
CA ASN A 86 -26.19 -7.14 17.53
C ASN A 86 -27.03 -6.46 18.61
N ALA A 87 -28.02 -7.15 19.20
CA ALA A 87 -28.72 -6.65 20.37
C ALA A 87 -27.73 -6.37 21.51
N THR A 88 -28.01 -5.31 22.26
CA THR A 88 -27.17 -4.86 23.36
C THR A 88 -27.97 -4.84 24.65
N ASP A 89 -27.36 -5.27 25.75
CA ASP A 89 -27.95 -5.13 27.07
C ASP A 89 -27.88 -3.68 27.60
N ASN A 90 -28.29 -3.51 28.87
CA ASN A 90 -28.29 -2.24 29.58
C ASN A 90 -26.91 -1.57 29.69
N VAL A 91 -25.81 -2.33 29.57
CA VAL A 91 -24.43 -1.82 29.57
C VAL A 91 -23.81 -1.78 28.18
N LYS A 92 -24.63 -1.91 27.13
CA LYS A 92 -24.24 -1.94 25.72
C LYS A 92 -23.40 -3.15 25.30
N GLN A 93 -23.38 -4.23 26.08
CA GLN A 93 -22.67 -5.45 25.71
C GLN A 93 -23.50 -6.30 24.75
N THR A 94 -22.85 -6.82 23.71
CA THR A 94 -23.45 -7.72 22.72
C THR A 94 -23.26 -9.19 23.12
N ALA A 95 -23.96 -10.11 22.45
CA ALA A 95 -23.73 -11.55 22.62
C ALA A 95 -22.24 -11.95 22.42
N LEU A 96 -21.49 -11.22 21.58
CA LEU A 96 -20.06 -11.46 21.39
C LEU A 96 -19.21 -11.06 22.61
N HIS A 97 -19.62 -10.05 23.39
CA HIS A 97 -18.99 -9.73 24.67
C HIS A 97 -19.23 -10.84 25.69
N TRP A 98 -20.45 -11.37 25.73
CA TRP A 98 -20.83 -12.45 26.65
C TRP A 98 -20.08 -13.74 26.32
N ALA A 99 -19.95 -14.10 25.04
CA ALA A 99 -19.12 -15.21 24.59
C ALA A 99 -17.64 -15.04 24.99
N ALA A 100 -17.15 -13.80 25.03
CA ALA A 100 -15.76 -13.50 25.41
C ALA A 100 -15.45 -13.73 26.89
N VAL A 101 -16.46 -13.71 27.78
CA VAL A 101 -16.27 -13.94 29.22
C VAL A 101 -15.80 -15.37 29.50
N ARG A 102 -16.46 -16.36 28.87
CA ARG A 102 -16.14 -17.80 29.02
C ARG A 102 -15.28 -18.37 27.90
N GLY A 103 -14.89 -17.54 26.92
CA GLY A 103 -14.09 -18.00 25.79
C GLY A 103 -14.86 -18.94 24.85
N SER A 104 -16.16 -18.72 24.68
CA SER A 104 -17.08 -19.52 23.88
C SER A 104 -16.80 -19.40 22.37
N VAL A 105 -15.76 -20.09 21.89
CA VAL A 105 -15.27 -20.00 20.50
C VAL A 105 -16.32 -20.45 19.47
N ALA A 106 -17.04 -21.55 19.73
CA ALA A 106 -18.03 -22.09 18.80
C ALA A 106 -19.21 -21.13 18.61
N VAL A 107 -19.70 -20.52 19.70
CA VAL A 107 -20.68 -19.44 19.63
C VAL A 107 -20.13 -18.23 18.89
N ALA A 108 -18.88 -17.84 19.17
CA ALA A 108 -18.26 -16.71 18.47
C ALA A 108 -18.25 -16.94 16.96
N ASP A 109 -17.99 -18.17 16.52
CA ASP A 109 -18.05 -18.55 15.11
C ASP A 109 -19.42 -18.30 14.49
N VAL A 110 -20.48 -18.78 15.16
CA VAL A 110 -21.88 -18.60 14.76
C VAL A 110 -22.24 -17.11 14.70
N LEU A 111 -21.94 -16.35 15.76
CA LEU A 111 -22.23 -14.92 15.82
C LEU A 111 -21.53 -14.15 14.69
N LEU A 112 -20.25 -14.44 14.45
CA LEU A 112 -19.47 -13.76 13.41
C LEU A 112 -19.91 -14.15 11.99
N GLN A 113 -20.34 -15.39 11.77
CA GLN A 113 -20.91 -15.82 10.47
C GLN A 113 -22.22 -15.09 10.19
N ASN A 114 -22.99 -14.77 11.23
CA ASN A 114 -24.27 -14.08 11.15
C ASN A 114 -24.15 -12.54 11.32
N GLY A 115 -22.96 -11.96 11.17
CA GLY A 115 -22.79 -10.50 11.09
C GLY A 115 -22.63 -9.76 12.42
N ALA A 116 -22.18 -10.44 13.49
CA ALA A 116 -21.86 -9.78 14.76
C ALA A 116 -20.77 -8.71 14.60
N TRP A 117 -20.97 -7.57 15.25
CA TRP A 117 -20.02 -6.47 15.27
C TRP A 117 -18.84 -6.76 16.21
N VAL A 118 -17.72 -7.17 15.62
CA VAL A 118 -16.44 -7.41 16.34
C VAL A 118 -15.98 -6.20 17.15
N GLU A 119 -16.22 -5.00 16.61
CA GLU A 119 -15.76 -3.73 17.18
C GLU A 119 -16.82 -3.01 18.02
N ALA A 120 -17.94 -3.68 18.33
CA ALA A 120 -18.93 -3.15 19.27
C ALA A 120 -18.24 -2.84 20.61
N ALA A 121 -18.60 -1.69 21.19
CA ALA A 121 -18.05 -1.23 22.44
C ALA A 121 -19.17 -1.07 23.47
N ASP A 122 -18.93 -1.55 24.68
CA ASP A 122 -19.82 -1.38 25.82
C ASP A 122 -19.80 0.08 26.34
N ILE A 123 -20.56 0.35 27.40
CA ILE A 123 -20.65 1.70 27.99
C ILE A 123 -19.29 2.25 28.46
N ASN A 124 -18.35 1.37 28.80
CA ASN A 124 -17.00 1.71 29.24
C ASN A 124 -15.99 1.74 28.08
N GLY A 125 -16.42 1.46 26.85
CA GLY A 125 -15.57 1.36 25.68
C GLY A 125 -14.86 0.01 25.52
N TYR A 126 -15.15 -0.97 26.39
CA TYR A 126 -14.61 -2.31 26.25
C TYR A 126 -15.25 -3.03 25.08
N ARG A 127 -14.45 -3.89 24.44
CA ARG A 127 -14.82 -4.69 23.27
C ARG A 127 -14.73 -6.16 23.68
N ALA A 128 -15.28 -7.06 22.89
CA ALA A 128 -15.15 -8.50 23.14
C ALA A 128 -13.68 -8.94 23.37
N VAL A 129 -12.71 -8.33 22.67
CA VAL A 129 -11.28 -8.60 22.90
C VAL A 129 -10.76 -8.10 24.26
N HIS A 130 -11.27 -6.97 24.76
CA HIS A 130 -10.90 -6.47 26.08
C HIS A 130 -11.46 -7.38 27.18
N VAL A 131 -12.71 -7.82 27.03
CA VAL A 131 -13.35 -8.78 27.92
C VAL A 131 -12.59 -10.12 27.91
N ALA A 132 -12.30 -10.68 26.74
CA ALA A 132 -11.52 -11.92 26.63
C ALA A 132 -10.13 -11.80 27.27
N ALA A 133 -9.47 -10.64 27.15
CA ALA A 133 -8.19 -10.39 27.81
C ALA A 133 -8.32 -10.31 29.34
N GLN A 134 -9.37 -9.67 29.85
CA GLN A 134 -9.66 -9.57 31.28
C GLN A 134 -9.87 -10.94 31.91
N TYR A 135 -10.60 -11.83 31.23
CA TYR A 135 -10.90 -13.19 31.70
C TYR A 135 -9.90 -14.25 31.19
N ALA A 136 -8.75 -13.83 30.67
CA ALA A 136 -7.66 -14.70 30.19
C ALA A 136 -8.08 -15.76 29.15
N GLN A 137 -9.06 -15.45 28.30
CA GLN A 137 -9.58 -16.35 27.27
C GLN A 137 -8.71 -16.32 26.00
N THR A 138 -7.52 -16.92 26.10
CA THR A 138 -6.50 -16.90 25.05
C THR A 138 -6.94 -17.58 23.75
N ALA A 139 -7.73 -18.65 23.83
CA ALA A 139 -8.26 -19.35 22.66
C ALA A 139 -9.24 -18.47 21.87
N PHE A 140 -10.12 -17.75 22.58
CA PHE A 140 -11.07 -16.81 22.00
C PHE A 140 -10.38 -15.59 21.38
N LEU A 141 -9.38 -15.02 22.07
CA LEU A 141 -8.55 -13.95 21.52
C LEU A 141 -7.87 -14.36 20.22
N ASN A 142 -7.22 -15.53 20.22
CA ASN A 142 -6.58 -16.06 19.03
C ASN A 142 -7.59 -16.29 17.91
N HIS A 143 -8.78 -16.77 18.22
CA HIS A 143 -9.84 -17.03 17.25
C HIS A 143 -10.40 -15.74 16.60
N ILE A 144 -10.72 -14.72 17.40
CA ILE A 144 -11.21 -13.41 16.93
C ILE A 144 -10.14 -12.71 16.08
N VAL A 145 -8.89 -12.71 16.56
CA VAL A 145 -7.76 -12.12 15.84
C VAL A 145 -7.45 -12.92 14.57
N ALA A 146 -7.56 -14.26 14.59
CA ALA A 146 -7.37 -15.10 13.42
C ALA A 146 -8.47 -14.90 12.37
N ARG A 147 -9.76 -14.78 12.75
CA ARG A 147 -10.85 -14.48 11.80
C ARG A 147 -10.74 -13.07 11.21
N ALA A 148 -10.24 -12.11 11.97
CA ALA A 148 -9.83 -10.82 11.41
C ALA A 148 -8.63 -10.96 10.43
N ALA A 149 -7.71 -11.89 10.72
CA ALA A 149 -6.56 -12.21 9.85
C ALA A 149 -6.91 -13.07 8.63
N TYR A 150 -8.04 -13.79 8.62
CA TYR A 150 -8.52 -14.56 7.46
C TYR A 150 -8.97 -13.66 6.30
N LYS A 151 -9.20 -12.36 6.52
CA LYS A 151 -9.32 -11.34 5.45
C LYS A 151 -8.00 -10.71 5.01
N GLY A 152 -6.87 -11.09 5.62
CA GLY A 152 -5.52 -10.77 5.15
C GLY A 152 -4.53 -10.52 6.29
N TYR A 153 -3.63 -11.49 6.55
CA TYR A 153 -2.54 -11.38 7.53
C TYR A 153 -1.74 -10.06 7.43
N ALA A 154 -1.57 -9.51 6.22
CA ALA A 154 -0.85 -8.27 5.98
C ALA A 154 -1.54 -7.03 6.60
N ASP A 155 -2.86 -7.03 6.69
CA ASP A 155 -3.65 -5.91 7.22
C ASP A 155 -3.57 -5.86 8.76
N THR A 156 -3.58 -7.02 9.43
CA THR A 156 -3.31 -7.12 10.87
C THR A 156 -1.87 -6.68 11.19
N ILE A 157 -0.90 -7.09 10.37
CA ILE A 157 0.49 -6.64 10.52
C ILE A 157 0.59 -5.12 10.36
N ARG A 158 -0.08 -4.52 9.35
CA ARG A 158 -0.12 -3.05 9.19
C ARG A 158 -0.67 -2.36 10.42
N LEU A 159 -1.76 -2.88 11.00
CA LEU A 159 -2.36 -2.32 12.20
C LEU A 159 -1.41 -2.39 13.40
N LEU A 160 -0.80 -3.55 13.65
CA LEU A 160 0.14 -3.73 14.75
C LEU A 160 1.34 -2.79 14.62
N LEU A 161 1.94 -2.71 13.43
CA LEU A 161 3.05 -1.79 13.17
C LEU A 161 2.62 -0.33 13.24
N PHE A 162 1.39 0.01 12.83
CA PHE A 162 0.80 1.34 13.02
C PHE A 162 0.70 1.70 14.51
N ARG A 163 0.47 0.72 15.39
CA ARG A 163 0.46 0.84 16.84
C ARG A 163 1.83 0.60 17.52
N ASP A 164 2.92 0.72 16.77
CA ASP A 164 4.30 0.63 17.28
C ASP A 164 4.69 -0.76 17.82
N ALA A 165 4.06 -1.83 17.31
CA ALA A 165 4.52 -3.19 17.59
C ALA A 165 5.99 -3.38 17.16
N SER A 166 6.77 -4.04 18.02
CA SER A 166 8.20 -4.26 17.76
C SER A 166 8.42 -5.29 16.66
N GLN A 167 9.02 -4.87 15.54
CA GLN A 167 9.27 -5.74 14.40
C GLN A 167 10.58 -6.55 14.52
N GLY A 168 11.59 -6.01 15.21
CA GLY A 168 12.90 -6.66 15.40
C GLY A 168 13.01 -7.58 16.61
N ARG A 169 11.96 -7.74 17.44
CA ARG A 169 12.01 -8.59 18.63
C ARG A 169 12.06 -10.06 18.21
N GLN A 170 13.06 -10.78 18.70
CA GLN A 170 13.23 -12.21 18.49
C GLN A 170 12.48 -13.02 19.56
N ASP A 171 11.95 -14.17 19.18
CA ASP A 171 11.41 -15.16 20.11
C ASP A 171 12.52 -16.04 20.72
N LYS A 172 12.14 -17.13 21.38
CA LYS A 172 13.08 -18.05 22.05
C LYS A 172 13.98 -18.77 21.05
N GLU A 173 13.53 -18.92 19.81
CA GLU A 173 14.23 -19.56 18.70
C GLU A 173 15.11 -18.55 17.94
N GLY A 174 15.13 -17.29 18.34
CA GLY A 174 15.84 -16.23 17.62
C GLY A 174 15.07 -15.74 16.39
N CYS A 175 13.83 -16.18 16.17
CA CYS A 175 13.05 -15.81 14.99
C CYS A 175 12.36 -14.46 15.20
N THR A 176 12.44 -13.60 14.19
CA THR A 176 11.64 -12.36 14.10
C THR A 176 10.32 -12.62 13.35
N PRO A 177 9.32 -11.72 13.42
CA PRO A 177 8.13 -11.79 12.56
C PRO A 177 8.44 -12.01 11.07
N LEU A 178 9.56 -11.47 10.57
CA LEU A 178 9.99 -11.65 9.18
C LEU A 178 10.48 -13.09 8.92
N HIS A 179 11.15 -13.74 9.87
CA HIS A 179 11.52 -15.17 9.76
C HIS A 179 10.26 -16.03 9.62
N TRP A 180 9.25 -15.79 10.45
CA TRP A 180 8.00 -16.54 10.41
C TRP A 180 7.21 -16.31 9.11
N ALA A 181 7.10 -15.06 8.65
CA ALA A 181 6.48 -14.74 7.37
C ALA A 181 7.22 -15.44 6.21
N ALA A 182 8.55 -15.45 6.24
CA ALA A 182 9.40 -16.08 5.24
C ALA A 182 9.29 -17.61 5.25
N SER A 183 9.29 -18.22 6.44
CA SER A 183 9.15 -19.67 6.62
C SER A 183 7.79 -20.21 6.16
N ARG A 184 6.76 -19.35 6.11
CA ARG A 184 5.42 -19.69 5.62
C ARG A 184 5.19 -19.31 4.17
N GLY A 185 6.16 -18.66 3.52
CA GLY A 185 6.04 -18.22 2.13
C GLY A 185 5.04 -17.08 1.93
N ASN A 186 4.72 -16.30 2.97
CA ASN A 186 3.72 -15.23 2.91
C ASN A 186 4.34 -13.94 2.33
N VAL A 187 4.14 -13.70 1.04
CA VAL A 187 4.73 -12.58 0.30
C VAL A 187 4.21 -11.23 0.81
N GLU A 188 2.92 -11.13 1.10
CA GLU A 188 2.26 -9.89 1.51
C GLU A 188 2.72 -9.48 2.91
N ALA A 189 2.80 -10.42 3.85
CA ALA A 189 3.35 -10.19 5.18
C ALA A 189 4.82 -9.76 5.11
N CYS A 190 5.64 -10.47 4.31
CA CYS A 190 7.03 -10.08 4.06
C CYS A 190 7.10 -8.66 3.48
N THR A 191 6.23 -8.34 2.52
CA THR A 191 6.21 -7.01 1.88
C THR A 191 5.92 -5.90 2.87
N VAL A 192 4.91 -6.07 3.75
CA VAL A 192 4.59 -5.06 4.78
C VAL A 192 5.74 -4.88 5.75
N LEU A 193 6.31 -5.98 6.25
CA LEU A 193 7.43 -5.96 7.20
C LEU A 193 8.67 -5.31 6.58
N VAL A 194 9.04 -5.67 5.35
CA VAL A 194 10.20 -5.05 4.66
C VAL A 194 9.98 -3.56 4.42
N LEU A 195 8.76 -3.12 4.09
CA LEU A 195 8.45 -1.71 3.85
C LEU A 195 8.46 -0.85 5.12
N ALA A 196 8.08 -1.44 6.26
CA ALA A 196 8.06 -0.76 7.56
C ALA A 196 9.39 -0.86 8.32
N GLY A 197 10.15 -1.92 8.07
CA GLY A 197 11.38 -2.28 8.78
C GLY A 197 12.65 -1.61 8.25
N THR A 198 13.77 -1.90 8.90
CA THR A 198 15.09 -1.38 8.54
C THR A 198 15.96 -2.45 7.85
N LYS A 199 17.12 -2.03 7.31
CA LYS A 199 18.08 -2.93 6.64
C LYS A 199 18.58 -4.00 7.60
N GLU A 200 18.79 -3.63 8.85
CA GLU A 200 19.33 -4.47 9.91
C GLU A 200 18.39 -5.64 10.19
N GLU A 201 17.07 -5.41 10.15
CA GLU A 201 16.04 -6.43 10.37
C GLU A 201 16.03 -7.53 9.31
N LEU A 202 16.48 -7.23 8.08
CA LEU A 202 16.62 -8.23 7.00
C LEU A 202 17.78 -9.21 7.25
N LYS A 203 18.76 -8.80 8.07
CA LYS A 203 20.01 -9.53 8.31
C LYS A 203 20.06 -10.22 9.66
N VAL A 204 19.03 -10.05 10.49
CA VAL A 204 18.90 -10.76 11.77
C VAL A 204 18.93 -12.26 11.48
N LYS A 205 19.65 -12.99 12.32
CA LYS A 205 19.77 -14.45 12.24
C LYS A 205 19.03 -15.08 13.40
N ASP A 206 18.36 -16.19 13.13
CA ASP A 206 17.83 -17.06 14.18
C ASP A 206 18.94 -17.80 14.94
N ASN A 207 18.57 -18.62 15.93
CA ASN A 207 19.54 -19.40 16.71
C ASN A 207 20.31 -20.43 15.87
N ALA A 208 19.81 -20.80 14.68
CA ALA A 208 20.51 -21.66 13.73
C ALA A 208 21.45 -20.86 12.80
N GLY A 209 21.54 -19.54 12.96
CA GLY A 209 22.38 -18.67 12.15
C GLY A 209 21.80 -18.33 10.77
N VAL A 210 20.51 -18.60 10.55
CA VAL A 210 19.80 -18.48 9.27
C VAL A 210 19.06 -17.15 9.21
N THR A 211 19.15 -16.44 8.07
CA THR A 211 18.38 -15.19 7.84
C THR A 211 16.98 -15.49 7.30
N PRO A 212 16.03 -14.54 7.32
CA PRO A 212 14.69 -14.76 6.75
C PRO A 212 14.71 -15.20 5.29
N ALA A 213 15.59 -14.62 4.47
CA ALA A 213 15.73 -14.97 3.05
C ALA A 213 16.24 -16.42 2.88
N GLN A 214 17.22 -16.82 3.69
CA GLN A 214 17.75 -18.19 3.69
C GLN A 214 16.70 -19.17 4.20
N LEU A 215 15.93 -18.81 5.23
CA LEU A 215 14.86 -19.63 5.78
C LEU A 215 13.76 -19.89 4.75
N ALA A 216 13.34 -18.86 4.00
CA ALA A 216 12.41 -19.04 2.88
C ALA A 216 12.98 -19.98 1.80
N SER A 217 14.27 -19.89 1.50
CA SER A 217 14.94 -20.75 0.51
C SER A 217 15.00 -22.20 0.98
N ASN A 218 15.39 -22.44 2.23
CA ASN A 218 15.45 -23.76 2.87
C ASN A 218 14.06 -24.44 2.92
N ARG A 219 12.99 -23.65 3.06
CA ARG A 219 11.60 -24.12 3.04
C ARG A 219 11.00 -24.23 1.63
N GLY A 220 11.74 -23.90 0.57
CA GLY A 220 11.30 -24.02 -0.82
C GLY A 220 10.50 -22.82 -1.36
N HIS A 221 10.34 -21.74 -0.60
CA HIS A 221 9.61 -20.54 -0.99
C HIS A 221 10.46 -19.59 -1.86
N ARG A 222 10.81 -20.05 -3.07
CA ARG A 222 11.73 -19.35 -4.00
C ARG A 222 11.34 -17.89 -4.27
N ALA A 223 10.05 -17.60 -4.47
CA ALA A 223 9.57 -16.24 -4.74
C ALA A 223 9.84 -15.29 -3.57
N VAL A 224 9.59 -15.74 -2.33
CA VAL A 224 9.86 -14.96 -1.11
C VAL A 224 11.35 -14.83 -0.86
N ALA A 225 12.12 -15.91 -1.02
CA ALA A 225 13.58 -15.86 -0.90
C ALA A 225 14.20 -14.85 -1.88
N TYR A 226 13.75 -14.86 -3.14
CA TYR A 226 14.19 -13.92 -4.17
C TYR A 226 13.76 -12.48 -3.84
N PHE A 227 12.51 -12.28 -3.38
CA PHE A 227 12.02 -10.98 -2.94
C PHE A 227 12.85 -10.41 -1.79
N LEU A 228 13.09 -11.20 -0.73
CA LEU A 228 13.85 -10.78 0.44
C LEU A 228 15.32 -10.54 0.12
N SER A 229 15.95 -11.41 -0.69
CA SER A 229 17.34 -11.20 -1.13
C SER A 229 17.48 -9.94 -2.00
N ASN A 230 16.48 -9.63 -2.83
CA ASN A 230 16.46 -8.39 -3.58
C ASN A 230 16.21 -7.18 -2.70
N ALA A 231 15.35 -7.27 -1.68
CA ALA A 231 15.15 -6.21 -0.72
C ALA A 231 16.45 -5.94 0.07
N GLU A 232 17.11 -7.00 0.55
CA GLU A 232 18.41 -6.90 1.21
C GLU A 232 19.43 -6.25 0.27
N ARG A 233 19.52 -6.71 -0.98
CA ARG A 233 20.43 -6.14 -1.97
C ARG A 233 20.11 -4.69 -2.32
N ALA A 234 18.84 -4.33 -2.45
CA ALA A 234 18.42 -2.96 -2.71
C ALA A 234 18.78 -2.03 -1.54
N MET A 235 18.66 -2.52 -0.30
CA MET A 235 19.07 -1.79 0.90
C MET A 235 20.58 -1.89 1.17
N SER A 236 21.29 -2.86 0.59
CA SER A 236 22.76 -2.99 0.66
C SER A 236 23.48 -2.22 -0.44
N ASN A 237 22.84 -1.99 -1.59
CA ASN A 237 23.39 -1.27 -2.73
C ASN A 237 23.33 0.26 -2.57
N HIS A 238 23.06 0.73 -1.35
CA HIS A 238 23.59 2.02 -0.98
C HIS A 238 25.13 1.87 -0.97
N TRP A 239 25.77 2.44 -1.99
CA TRP A 239 27.21 2.40 -2.32
C TRP A 239 28.15 2.79 -1.14
N THR A 240 27.58 3.15 0.02
CA THR A 240 28.19 3.69 1.24
C THR A 240 29.02 2.71 2.06
N ASP A 241 28.81 1.40 1.98
CA ASP A 241 29.76 0.46 2.61
C ASP A 241 31.06 0.32 1.79
N LYS A 242 31.06 0.75 0.51
CA LYS A 242 32.25 0.82 -0.36
C LYS A 242 32.91 2.21 -0.35
N ILE A 243 32.16 3.28 -0.05
CA ILE A 243 32.70 4.62 0.27
C ILE A 243 32.98 4.76 1.77
N ARG A 244 33.92 3.97 2.28
CA ARG A 244 34.72 4.43 3.43
C ARG A 244 35.90 5.31 2.96
N SER A 245 35.97 5.59 1.65
CA SER A 245 37.13 6.15 0.91
C SER A 245 36.89 7.49 0.18
N GLY A 246 35.81 8.24 0.45
CA GLY A 246 35.60 9.57 -0.17
C GLY A 246 34.14 9.90 -0.51
N LYS A 247 33.45 10.53 0.43
CA LYS A 247 32.00 10.83 0.44
C LYS A 247 31.50 11.60 -0.79
N ILE A 248 30.72 10.92 -1.64
CA ILE A 248 29.54 11.49 -2.32
C ILE A 248 28.36 10.67 -1.80
N GLY A 249 27.71 11.18 -0.76
CA GLY A 249 26.62 10.49 -0.07
C GLY A 249 25.36 10.50 -0.93
N ASP A 250 24.67 9.36 -0.96
CA ASP A 250 23.22 9.23 -1.20
C ASP A 250 22.64 9.87 -2.46
N THR A 251 23.46 10.24 -3.45
CA THR A 251 22.96 10.80 -4.70
C THR A 251 22.45 9.66 -5.58
N GLY A 252 21.15 9.64 -5.87
CA GLY A 252 20.62 8.82 -6.98
C GLY A 252 21.27 9.20 -8.32
N TYR A 253 20.77 8.71 -9.45
CA TYR A 253 21.43 8.92 -10.75
C TYR A 253 21.30 10.35 -11.28
N ALA A 254 20.81 11.32 -10.50
CA ALA A 254 20.69 12.72 -10.93
C ALA A 254 22.04 13.36 -11.30
N PRO A 255 23.14 13.23 -10.52
CA PRO A 255 24.43 13.78 -10.94
C PRO A 255 24.96 13.10 -12.20
N VAL A 256 24.73 11.80 -12.36
CA VAL A 256 25.11 11.07 -13.59
C VAL A 256 24.36 11.65 -14.80
N LEU A 257 23.05 11.89 -14.65
CA LEU A 257 22.26 12.52 -15.71
C LEU A 257 22.76 13.94 -16.04
N LEU A 258 23.06 14.76 -15.03
CA LEU A 258 23.63 16.10 -15.22
C LEU A 258 24.96 16.03 -15.97
N CYS A 259 25.85 15.10 -15.60
CA CYS A 259 27.11 14.87 -16.30
C CYS A 259 26.89 14.46 -17.77
N VAL A 260 25.95 13.54 -18.04
CA VAL A 260 25.63 13.12 -19.42
C VAL A 260 25.14 14.32 -20.24
N ILE A 261 24.22 15.14 -19.74
CA ILE A 261 23.70 16.32 -20.45
C ILE A 261 24.84 17.30 -20.77
N ILE A 262 25.69 17.60 -19.78
CA ILE A 262 26.82 18.53 -19.94
C ILE A 262 27.84 17.97 -20.94
N SER A 263 28.23 16.71 -20.80
CA SER A 263 29.19 16.05 -21.70
C SER A 263 28.67 15.97 -23.13
N CYS A 264 27.40 15.61 -23.34
CA CYS A 264 26.78 15.62 -24.67
C CYS A 264 26.74 17.03 -25.27
N THR A 265 26.44 18.05 -24.47
CA THR A 265 26.41 19.44 -24.93
C THR A 265 27.81 19.92 -25.36
N ILE A 266 28.84 19.61 -24.57
CA ILE A 266 30.24 19.93 -24.91
C ILE A 266 30.68 19.19 -26.18
N LEU A 267 30.37 17.90 -26.28
CA LEU A 267 30.68 17.09 -27.47
C LEU A 267 29.98 17.65 -28.71
N PHE A 268 28.72 18.05 -28.60
CA PHE A 268 27.97 18.68 -29.69
C PHE A 268 28.63 19.98 -30.15
N ILE A 269 28.96 20.89 -29.22
CA ILE A 269 29.58 22.18 -29.55
C ILE A 269 30.93 21.95 -30.23
N ASN A 270 31.81 21.15 -29.64
CA ASN A 270 33.19 21.00 -30.13
C ASN A 270 33.28 20.12 -31.37
N SER A 271 32.54 19.00 -31.40
CA SER A 271 32.67 17.99 -32.45
C SER A 271 31.69 18.15 -33.59
N VAL A 272 30.53 18.78 -33.36
CA VAL A 272 29.51 18.99 -34.41
C VAL A 272 29.54 20.43 -34.89
N LEU A 273 29.50 21.42 -33.99
CA LEU A 273 29.40 22.83 -34.41
C LEU A 273 30.73 23.43 -34.85
N ALA A 274 31.75 23.32 -33.99
CA ALA A 274 33.06 23.93 -34.16
C ALA A 274 34.11 23.01 -34.79
N ALA A 275 33.69 21.90 -35.42
CA ALA A 275 34.60 20.98 -36.09
C ALA A 275 35.37 21.70 -37.22
N PRO A 276 36.72 21.75 -37.16
CA PRO A 276 37.52 22.49 -38.14
C PRO A 276 37.49 21.85 -39.54
N ASP A 277 37.31 20.53 -39.60
CA ASP A 277 37.34 19.73 -40.82
C ASP A 277 35.99 19.67 -41.55
N LEU A 278 34.97 20.37 -41.04
CA LEU A 278 33.64 20.42 -41.65
C LEU A 278 33.36 21.79 -42.29
N PRO A 279 32.46 21.86 -43.29
CA PRO A 279 32.02 23.13 -43.85
C PRO A 279 31.49 24.08 -42.77
N LYS A 280 31.69 25.38 -43.00
CA LYS A 280 31.21 26.44 -42.10
C LYS A 280 29.70 26.32 -41.89
N VAL A 281 29.27 26.59 -40.67
CA VAL A 281 27.86 26.52 -40.26
C VAL A 281 27.04 27.57 -41.00
N THR A 282 25.96 27.17 -41.65
CA THR A 282 25.01 28.11 -42.27
C THR A 282 24.14 28.77 -41.20
N ALA A 283 23.52 29.91 -41.53
CA ALA A 283 22.61 30.60 -40.61
C ALA A 283 21.46 29.70 -40.12
N SER A 284 20.91 28.85 -41.00
CA SER A 284 19.84 27.92 -40.64
C SER A 284 20.30 26.85 -39.65
N VAL A 285 21.47 26.25 -39.85
CA VAL A 285 22.04 25.25 -38.94
C VAL A 285 22.42 25.90 -37.61
N GLY A 286 22.96 27.12 -37.65
CA GLY A 286 23.28 27.90 -36.46
C GLY A 286 22.04 28.17 -35.60
N LEU A 287 20.92 28.56 -36.21
CA LEU A 287 19.66 28.78 -35.51
C LEU A 287 19.18 27.53 -34.77
N TRP A 288 19.07 26.40 -35.48
CA TRP A 288 18.62 25.14 -34.85
C TRP A 288 19.61 24.60 -33.82
N ALA A 289 20.91 24.83 -34.01
CA ALA A 289 21.94 24.48 -33.03
C ALA A 289 21.79 25.28 -31.73
N TRP A 290 21.56 26.59 -31.82
CA TRP A 290 21.30 27.43 -30.64
C TRP A 290 19.99 27.08 -29.95
N THR A 291 18.95 26.70 -30.71
CA THR A 291 17.72 26.14 -30.14
C THR A 291 18.01 24.85 -29.37
N ALA A 292 18.78 23.92 -29.92
CA ALA A 292 19.16 22.67 -29.25
C ALA A 292 19.96 22.93 -27.96
N ILE A 293 20.93 23.85 -27.98
CA ILE A 293 21.71 24.24 -26.79
C ILE A 293 20.79 24.88 -25.73
N SER A 294 19.87 25.75 -26.15
CA SER A 294 18.92 26.40 -25.24
C SER A 294 17.98 25.39 -24.57
N LEU A 295 17.50 24.40 -25.34
CA LEU A 295 16.70 23.30 -24.81
C LEU A 295 17.53 22.41 -23.87
N ALA A 296 18.81 22.16 -24.15
CA ALA A 296 19.69 21.40 -23.26
C ALA A 296 19.89 22.11 -21.90
N VAL A 297 20.07 23.43 -21.91
CA VAL A 297 20.13 24.25 -20.69
C VAL A 297 18.78 24.22 -19.95
N GLY A 298 17.67 24.33 -20.68
CA GLY A 298 16.31 24.18 -20.14
C GLY A 298 16.12 22.82 -19.46
N SER A 299 16.54 21.73 -20.10
CA SER A 299 16.55 20.38 -19.53
C SER A 299 17.37 20.31 -18.25
N LEU A 300 18.56 20.93 -18.19
CA LEU A 300 19.38 20.96 -16.97
C LEU A 300 18.64 21.63 -15.80
N ILE A 301 17.99 22.77 -16.05
CA ILE A 301 17.17 23.48 -15.06
C ILE A 301 15.99 22.60 -14.61
N MET A 302 15.34 21.91 -15.55
CA MET A 302 14.22 21.02 -15.23
C MET A 302 14.66 19.79 -14.42
N VAL A 303 15.86 19.24 -14.65
CA VAL A 303 16.42 18.16 -13.79
C VAL A 303 16.54 18.66 -12.34
N LEU A 304 17.11 19.85 -12.13
CA LEU A 304 17.27 20.43 -10.81
C LEU A 304 15.91 20.69 -10.13
N ARG A 305 14.93 21.19 -10.88
CA ARG A 305 13.55 21.36 -10.40
C ARG A 305 12.91 20.02 -10.02
N CYS A 306 12.98 19.01 -10.87
CA CYS A 306 12.42 17.69 -10.58
C CYS A 306 13.08 17.02 -9.37
N TRP A 307 14.39 17.21 -9.19
CA TRP A 307 15.14 16.68 -8.07
C TRP A 307 14.72 17.30 -6.73
N SER A 308 14.53 18.62 -6.70
CA SER A 308 14.28 19.38 -5.46
C SER A 308 12.81 19.56 -5.10
N LYS A 309 11.90 19.50 -6.08
CA LYS A 309 10.48 19.80 -5.87
C LYS A 309 9.78 18.69 -5.10
N ASP A 310 8.93 19.09 -4.16
CA ASP A 310 8.03 18.18 -3.44
C ASP A 310 7.03 17.54 -4.43
N PRO A 311 7.01 16.20 -4.57
CA PRO A 311 6.06 15.50 -5.44
C PRO A 311 4.61 15.54 -4.94
N GLY A 312 4.36 16.02 -3.73
CA GLY A 312 3.07 15.95 -3.04
C GLY A 312 3.13 15.01 -1.85
N TYR A 313 4.15 15.15 -1.01
CA TYR A 313 4.25 14.41 0.25
C TYR A 313 3.09 14.76 1.17
N ILE A 314 2.44 13.73 1.70
CA ILE A 314 1.37 13.91 2.69
C ILE A 314 2.02 14.33 4.01
N LYS A 315 1.62 15.48 4.53
CA LYS A 315 2.10 15.99 5.82
C LYS A 315 1.59 15.10 6.95
N THR A 316 2.37 14.95 8.01
CA THR A 316 1.96 14.21 9.22
C THR A 316 1.37 15.18 10.24
N PRO A 317 0.32 14.80 11.01
CA PRO A 317 -0.28 15.64 12.04
C PRO A 317 0.75 16.20 13.04
N ARG A 318 1.77 15.41 13.41
CA ARG A 318 2.82 15.80 14.36
C ARG A 318 3.71 16.97 13.89
N LYS A 319 3.75 17.26 12.58
CA LYS A 319 4.50 18.41 12.01
C LYS A 319 3.66 19.68 11.91
N LEU A 320 2.35 19.56 12.10
CA LEU A 320 1.41 20.65 12.01
C LEU A 320 1.19 21.18 13.43
N GLY A 321 2.00 22.15 13.83
CA GLY A 321 1.73 22.89 15.06
C GLY A 321 0.39 23.59 14.93
N ASN A 322 -0.64 23.05 15.60
CA ASN A 322 -1.94 23.63 15.98
C ASN A 322 -2.69 24.65 15.08
N GLN A 323 -2.32 24.86 13.82
CA GLN A 323 -2.86 25.96 12.99
C GLN A 323 -3.59 25.51 11.71
N ASP A 324 -3.34 24.30 11.20
CA ASP A 324 -3.97 23.84 9.94
C ASP A 324 -4.85 22.60 10.17
N ALA A 325 -5.86 22.70 11.05
CA ALA A 325 -6.83 21.63 11.30
C ALA A 325 -7.82 21.37 10.13
N GLU A 326 -7.66 22.08 9.02
CA GLU A 326 -8.58 22.15 7.87
C GLU A 326 -8.00 21.49 6.60
N ASP A 327 -7.05 20.56 6.70
CA ASP A 327 -6.63 19.76 5.53
C ASP A 327 -7.55 18.52 5.40
N PRO A 328 -8.45 18.46 4.39
CA PRO A 328 -9.38 17.33 4.22
C PRO A 328 -8.68 15.99 3.96
N LEU A 329 -7.40 15.97 3.60
CA LEU A 329 -6.62 14.75 3.48
C LEU A 329 -6.12 14.21 4.83
N LEU A 330 -6.06 15.08 5.85
CA LEU A 330 -5.68 14.75 7.23
C LEU A 330 -6.88 14.41 8.12
N SER A 331 -8.10 14.83 7.73
CA SER A 331 -9.34 14.60 8.48
C SER A 331 -9.91 13.18 8.34
N ILE A 332 -9.20 12.26 7.68
CA ILE A 332 -9.53 10.84 7.74
C ILE A 332 -9.30 10.37 9.17
N ASP A 333 -10.37 10.39 9.96
CA ASP A 333 -10.35 9.98 11.36
C ASP A 333 -9.78 8.56 11.45
N VAL A 334 -8.59 8.49 12.05
CA VAL A 334 -7.86 7.26 12.31
C VAL A 334 -8.77 6.28 13.05
N ASN A 335 -9.62 6.78 13.97
CA ASN A 335 -10.56 5.93 14.71
C ASN A 335 -11.67 5.36 13.83
N ASN A 336 -12.22 6.14 12.90
CA ASN A 336 -13.26 5.67 11.97
C ASN A 336 -12.70 4.66 10.95
N SER A 337 -11.49 4.89 10.42
CA SER A 337 -10.84 3.94 9.49
C SER A 337 -10.41 2.64 10.18
N LEU A 338 -10.00 2.72 11.45
CA LEU A 338 -9.75 1.55 12.31
C LEU A 338 -11.03 0.75 12.56
N ARG A 339 -12.15 1.42 12.86
CA ARG A 339 -13.47 0.80 13.08
C ARG A 339 -14.03 0.12 11.82
N ASN A 340 -13.77 0.69 10.65
CA ASN A 340 -14.30 0.17 9.38
C ASN A 340 -13.44 -0.94 8.74
N GLY A 341 -12.38 -1.41 9.40
CA GLY A 341 -11.57 -2.53 8.91
C GLY A 341 -10.72 -2.23 7.66
N LYS A 342 -10.54 -0.97 7.27
CA LYS A 342 -9.79 -0.57 6.05
C LYS A 342 -8.28 -0.46 6.30
N TRP A 343 -7.68 -1.50 6.89
CA TRP A 343 -6.30 -1.45 7.40
C TRP A 343 -5.24 -1.41 6.28
N SER A 344 -5.59 -1.81 5.06
CA SER A 344 -4.72 -1.68 3.88
C SER A 344 -4.33 -0.23 3.58
N GLN A 345 -5.14 0.75 3.99
CA GLN A 345 -4.84 2.18 3.87
C GLN A 345 -3.87 2.68 4.94
N LEU A 346 -3.63 1.93 6.02
CA LEU A 346 -2.67 2.36 7.04
C LEU A 346 -1.25 2.35 6.46
N CYS A 347 -0.52 3.42 6.71
CA CYS A 347 0.93 3.47 6.49
C CYS A 347 1.65 3.36 7.84
N PRO A 348 2.30 2.23 8.15
CA PRO A 348 3.03 2.08 9.40
C PRO A 348 4.20 3.07 9.53
N THR A 349 4.87 3.37 8.42
CA THR A 349 6.05 4.25 8.40
C THR A 349 5.68 5.72 8.63
N CYS A 350 4.64 6.21 7.96
CA CYS A 350 4.23 7.62 8.05
C CYS A 350 3.19 7.89 9.14
N LYS A 351 2.61 6.85 9.75
CA LYS A 351 1.56 6.94 10.78
C LYS A 351 0.35 7.78 10.33
N ILE A 352 -0.11 7.50 9.11
CA ILE A 352 -1.31 8.12 8.52
C ILE A 352 -2.23 7.06 7.92
N VAL A 353 -3.51 7.41 7.75
CA VAL A 353 -4.41 6.71 6.83
C VAL A 353 -4.19 7.29 5.44
N ARG A 354 -3.87 6.43 4.48
CA ARG A 354 -3.57 6.83 3.10
C ARG A 354 -4.85 7.16 2.33
N PRO A 355 -4.95 8.36 1.73
CA PRO A 355 -5.97 8.68 0.74
C PRO A 355 -5.94 7.69 -0.43
N VAL A 356 -7.04 7.64 -1.18
CA VAL A 356 -7.12 6.84 -2.41
C VAL A 356 -6.05 7.32 -3.40
N ARG A 357 -5.48 6.41 -4.20
CA ARG A 357 -4.33 6.62 -5.11
C ARG A 357 -2.99 6.99 -4.45
N SER A 358 -2.93 7.17 -3.14
CA SER A 358 -1.66 7.45 -2.45
C SER A 358 -0.83 6.19 -2.18
N LYS A 359 0.49 6.33 -2.18
CA LYS A 359 1.42 5.23 -1.90
C LYS A 359 2.64 5.72 -1.14
N HIS A 360 3.14 4.87 -0.25
CA HIS A 360 4.43 5.07 0.40
C HIS A 360 5.56 4.80 -0.60
N CYS A 361 6.41 5.80 -0.83
CA CYS A 361 7.62 5.67 -1.65
C CYS A 361 8.76 5.16 -0.74
N PRO A 362 9.23 3.91 -0.87
CA PRO A 362 10.20 3.33 0.07
C PRO A 362 11.55 4.06 0.03
N SER A 363 11.94 4.56 -1.15
CA SER A 363 13.17 5.31 -1.36
C SER A 363 13.14 6.67 -0.66
N CYS A 364 12.01 7.38 -0.74
CA CYS A 364 11.87 8.70 -0.09
C CYS A 364 11.28 8.63 1.32
N LYS A 365 10.87 7.44 1.80
CA LYS A 365 10.30 7.18 3.12
C LYS A 365 9.09 8.05 3.48
N HIS A 366 8.36 8.50 2.46
CA HIS A 366 7.18 9.36 2.62
C HIS A 366 6.02 8.85 1.75
N CYS A 367 4.79 9.03 2.23
CA CYS A 367 3.60 8.85 1.42
C CYS A 367 3.42 10.03 0.47
N VAL A 368 3.10 9.72 -0.79
CA VAL A 368 2.79 10.71 -1.83
C VAL A 368 1.30 10.63 -2.14
N GLU A 369 0.63 11.77 -2.15
CA GLU A 369 -0.83 11.93 -2.35
C GLU A 369 -1.32 11.18 -3.60
N GLN A 370 -0.66 11.39 -4.73
CA GLN A 370 -0.83 10.59 -5.94
C GLN A 370 0.54 10.14 -6.40
N PHE A 371 0.83 8.85 -6.22
CA PHE A 371 2.13 8.29 -6.52
C PHE A 371 2.20 7.74 -7.94
N ASP A 372 3.10 8.28 -8.77
CA ASP A 372 3.31 7.78 -10.12
C ASP A 372 4.36 6.67 -10.15
N HIS A 373 5.62 7.03 -9.87
CA HIS A 373 6.73 6.11 -9.73
C HIS A 373 7.89 6.77 -8.98
N HIS A 374 8.86 5.98 -8.53
CA HIS A 374 10.16 6.53 -8.13
C HIS A 374 11.08 6.57 -9.34
N CYS A 375 11.68 7.73 -9.64
CA CYS A 375 12.58 7.89 -10.78
C CYS A 375 14.02 8.05 -10.28
N PRO A 376 14.87 7.03 -10.45
CA PRO A 376 16.26 7.07 -10.01
C PRO A 376 17.08 8.17 -10.71
N TRP A 377 16.72 8.55 -11.95
CA TRP A 377 17.44 9.54 -12.76
C TRP A 377 17.24 11.00 -12.33
N ILE A 378 16.17 11.29 -11.58
CA ILE A 378 15.99 12.59 -10.91
C ILE A 378 16.19 12.47 -9.39
N SER A 379 16.52 11.28 -8.89
CA SER A 379 16.71 10.97 -7.46
C SER A 379 15.52 11.40 -6.59
N ASN A 380 14.31 11.29 -7.12
CA ASN A 380 13.07 11.73 -6.46
C ASN A 380 11.89 10.89 -6.97
N CYS A 381 10.78 10.85 -6.22
CA CYS A 381 9.54 10.28 -6.72
C CYS A 381 8.83 11.29 -7.65
N VAL A 382 8.14 10.77 -8.66
CA VAL A 382 7.22 11.55 -9.50
C VAL A 382 5.81 11.36 -8.92
N GLY A 383 5.14 12.47 -8.66
CA GLY A 383 3.80 12.52 -8.10
C GLY A 383 3.02 13.74 -8.57
N LYS A 384 1.83 13.94 -8.01
CA LYS A 384 0.86 14.99 -8.41
C LYS A 384 1.51 16.35 -8.68
N LYS A 385 2.39 16.82 -7.77
CA LYS A 385 2.88 18.21 -7.79
C LYS A 385 4.12 18.43 -8.65
N ASN A 386 4.84 17.38 -9.07
CA ASN A 386 6.05 17.50 -9.89
C ASN A 386 5.98 16.72 -11.23
N LYS A 387 4.88 16.01 -11.52
CA LYS A 387 4.70 15.26 -12.78
C LYS A 387 4.76 16.17 -14.01
N TRP A 388 4.24 17.40 -13.92
CA TRP A 388 4.34 18.37 -14.99
C TRP A 388 5.80 18.75 -15.30
N ASP A 389 6.60 19.08 -14.28
CA ASP A 389 8.03 19.40 -14.48
C ASP A 389 8.77 18.21 -15.09
N PHE A 390 8.46 16.99 -14.65
CA PHE A 390 9.03 15.77 -15.20
C PHE A 390 8.65 15.55 -16.66
N PHE A 391 7.40 15.83 -17.04
CA PHE A 391 6.95 15.72 -18.42
C PHE A 391 7.61 16.78 -19.34
N VAL A 392 7.75 18.01 -18.86
CA VAL A 392 8.46 19.07 -19.59
C VAL A 392 9.94 18.71 -19.77
N LEU A 393 10.58 18.17 -18.73
CA LEU A 393 11.97 17.69 -18.80
C LEU A 393 12.17 16.70 -19.95
N ILE A 394 11.35 15.65 -20.03
CA ILE A 394 11.51 14.58 -21.03
C ILE A 394 11.13 15.05 -22.44
N CYS A 395 10.17 15.97 -22.58
CA CYS A 395 9.87 16.63 -23.86
C CYS A 395 11.05 17.48 -24.35
N MET A 396 11.61 18.33 -23.49
CA MET A 396 12.79 19.14 -23.83
C MET A 396 14.00 18.25 -24.16
N ALA A 397 14.22 17.17 -23.42
CA ALA A 397 15.31 16.23 -23.67
C ALA A 397 15.14 15.52 -25.02
N THR A 398 13.91 15.10 -25.36
CA THR A 398 13.60 14.46 -26.65
C THR A 398 13.87 15.42 -27.81
N LEU A 399 13.41 16.67 -27.71
CA LEU A 399 13.65 17.69 -28.74
C LEU A 399 15.13 18.04 -28.87
N THR A 400 15.85 18.18 -27.75
CA THR A 400 17.30 18.45 -27.73
C THR A 400 18.06 17.36 -28.46
N SER A 401 17.80 16.11 -28.11
CA SER A 401 18.49 14.94 -28.66
C SER A 401 18.15 14.75 -30.14
N PHE A 402 16.88 14.88 -30.54
CA PHE A 402 16.48 14.82 -31.94
C PHE A 402 17.16 15.91 -32.80
N LEU A 403 17.15 17.16 -32.35
CA LEU A 403 17.80 18.27 -33.07
C LEU A 403 19.33 18.06 -33.14
N GLY A 404 19.95 17.60 -32.05
CA GLY A 404 21.37 17.27 -32.01
C GLY A 404 21.77 16.24 -33.05
N ALA A 405 21.06 15.10 -33.07
CA ALA A 405 21.26 14.04 -34.07
C ALA A 405 21.02 14.54 -35.50
N ALA A 406 19.92 15.25 -35.74
CA ALA A 406 19.58 15.76 -37.08
C ALA A 406 20.65 16.71 -37.62
N ILE A 407 21.14 17.64 -36.79
CA ILE A 407 22.21 18.56 -37.15
C ILE A 407 23.53 17.81 -37.40
N ALA A 408 23.88 16.85 -36.55
CA ALA A 408 25.11 16.06 -36.73
C ALA A 408 25.09 15.26 -38.04
N VAL A 409 23.96 14.60 -38.36
CA VAL A 409 23.78 13.86 -39.62
C VAL A 409 23.83 14.80 -40.81
N GLN A 410 23.15 15.95 -40.75
CA GLN A 410 23.17 16.94 -41.81
C GLN A 410 24.59 17.49 -42.05
N ARG A 411 25.35 17.75 -40.98
CA ARG A 411 26.75 18.23 -41.05
C ARG A 411 27.69 17.22 -41.70
N ILE A 412 27.50 15.93 -41.43
CA ILE A 412 28.24 14.86 -42.12
C ILE A 412 27.81 14.78 -43.59
N TRP A 413 26.51 14.84 -43.86
CA TRP A 413 25.97 14.74 -45.22
C TRP A 413 26.52 15.83 -46.14
N THR A 414 26.56 17.08 -45.68
CA THR A 414 27.11 18.20 -46.46
C THR A 414 28.61 18.06 -46.71
N ALA A 415 29.37 17.51 -45.76
CA ALA A 415 30.79 17.24 -45.95
C ALA A 415 31.05 16.08 -46.93
N THR A 416 30.20 15.04 -46.89
CA THR A 416 30.35 13.80 -47.69
C THR A 416 29.71 13.86 -49.07
N ALA A 417 28.90 14.87 -49.39
CA ALA A 417 28.37 15.12 -50.73
C ALA A 417 29.48 15.31 -51.81
N SER A 418 30.74 15.43 -51.39
CA SER A 418 31.93 15.48 -52.24
C SER A 418 32.60 14.11 -52.50
N PHE A 419 32.13 13.01 -51.89
CA PHE A 419 32.75 11.69 -52.00
C PHE A 419 32.16 10.80 -53.11
N SER A 420 33.06 10.15 -53.86
CA SER A 420 32.76 9.07 -54.81
C SER A 420 32.27 7.80 -54.09
N MET A 421 31.28 7.14 -54.69
CA MET A 421 30.31 6.15 -54.16
C MET A 421 30.89 4.78 -53.72
N GLY A 422 32.12 4.70 -53.19
CA GLY A 422 32.83 3.43 -52.98
C GLY A 422 33.38 3.14 -51.56
N LYS A 423 33.41 4.10 -50.62
CA LYS A 423 33.86 3.85 -49.24
C LYS A 423 32.65 3.82 -48.30
N SER A 424 32.62 2.86 -47.36
CA SER A 424 31.56 2.80 -46.34
C SER A 424 31.53 4.12 -45.55
N TRP A 425 30.46 4.89 -45.74
CA TRP A 425 30.20 6.18 -45.09
C TRP A 425 30.41 6.12 -43.57
N ILE A 426 30.06 4.99 -42.96
CA ILE A 426 30.26 4.70 -41.53
C ILE A 426 31.75 4.71 -41.17
N ARG A 427 32.59 4.03 -41.96
CA ARG A 427 34.05 3.98 -41.70
C ARG A 427 34.68 5.37 -41.83
N TYR A 428 34.18 6.20 -42.75
CA TYR A 428 34.63 7.59 -42.88
C TYR A 428 34.33 8.39 -41.61
N VAL A 429 33.08 8.37 -41.14
CA VAL A 429 32.67 9.10 -39.92
C VAL A 429 33.44 8.60 -38.69
N MET A 430 33.58 7.28 -38.53
CA MET A 430 34.27 6.69 -37.37
C MET A 430 35.75 7.03 -37.29
N VAL A 431 36.44 7.14 -38.44
CA VAL A 431 37.89 7.37 -38.48
C VAL A 431 38.22 8.87 -38.55
N GLN A 432 37.49 9.63 -39.37
CA GLN A 432 37.81 11.05 -39.63
C GLN A 432 37.12 11.99 -38.64
N HIS A 433 35.97 11.60 -38.09
CA HIS A 433 35.20 12.42 -37.16
C HIS A 433 34.77 11.63 -35.91
N PRO A 434 35.73 11.09 -35.13
CA PRO A 434 35.42 10.23 -33.99
C PRO A 434 34.56 10.93 -32.93
N GLY A 435 34.70 12.24 -32.75
CA GLY A 435 33.86 13.02 -31.81
C GLY A 435 32.38 13.03 -32.20
N ILE A 436 32.06 13.13 -33.50
CA ILE A 436 30.67 13.07 -33.98
C ILE A 436 30.11 11.66 -33.83
N ALA A 437 30.92 10.63 -34.10
CA ALA A 437 30.52 9.25 -33.91
C ALA A 437 30.18 8.95 -32.43
N VAL A 438 31.03 9.40 -31.49
CA VAL A 438 30.79 9.26 -30.05
C VAL A 438 29.54 10.05 -29.63
N PHE A 439 29.39 11.29 -30.10
CA PHE A 439 28.20 12.08 -29.83
C PHE A 439 26.92 11.35 -30.30
N LEU A 440 26.86 10.93 -31.57
CA LEU A 440 25.69 10.24 -32.14
C LEU A 440 25.39 8.92 -31.43
N PHE A 441 26.42 8.21 -30.96
CA PHE A 441 26.23 6.97 -30.20
C PHE A 441 25.57 7.23 -28.84
N ILE A 442 26.11 8.18 -28.06
CA ILE A 442 25.57 8.52 -26.74
C ILE A 442 24.18 9.15 -26.89
N ASP A 443 24.05 10.11 -27.80
CA ASP A 443 22.80 10.80 -28.09
C ASP A 443 21.72 9.84 -28.61
N GLY A 444 22.07 8.86 -29.43
CA GLY A 444 21.14 7.82 -29.87
C GLY A 444 20.56 6.98 -28.72
N ILE A 445 21.39 6.61 -27.75
CA ILE A 445 20.92 5.91 -26.53
C ILE A 445 19.97 6.81 -25.74
N VAL A 446 20.33 8.09 -25.57
CA VAL A 446 19.49 9.07 -24.87
C VAL A 446 18.16 9.24 -25.61
N LEU A 447 18.18 9.49 -26.92
CA LEU A 447 17.02 9.71 -27.77
C LEU A 447 16.01 8.58 -27.66
N ILE A 448 16.46 7.32 -27.78
CA ILE A 448 15.59 6.15 -27.67
C ILE A 448 14.94 6.11 -26.28
N ALA A 449 15.74 6.26 -25.22
CA ALA A 449 15.23 6.23 -23.84
C ALA A 449 14.22 7.35 -23.56
N VAL A 450 14.53 8.61 -23.92
CA VAL A 450 13.64 9.75 -23.65
C VAL A 450 12.40 9.74 -24.54
N THR A 451 12.49 9.21 -25.76
CA THR A 451 11.33 9.07 -26.66
C THR A 451 10.34 8.02 -26.13
N ILE A 452 10.84 6.86 -25.70
CA ILE A 452 10.00 5.82 -25.06
C ILE A 452 9.33 6.37 -23.80
N LEU A 453 10.10 7.09 -22.97
CA LEU A 453 9.56 7.66 -21.74
C LEU A 453 8.52 8.77 -22.02
N THR A 454 8.78 9.65 -22.97
CA THR A 454 7.87 10.74 -23.37
C THR A 454 6.57 10.19 -23.92
N THR A 455 6.63 9.20 -24.82
CA THR A 455 5.44 8.56 -25.39
C THR A 455 4.63 7.80 -24.33
N ALA A 456 5.30 7.06 -23.44
CA ALA A 456 4.64 6.38 -22.34
C ALA A 456 3.95 7.35 -21.37
N GLN A 457 4.63 8.43 -20.95
CA GLN A 457 4.07 9.44 -20.05
C GLN A 457 2.93 10.24 -20.71
N ALA A 458 3.06 10.59 -21.99
CA ALA A 458 1.99 11.23 -22.74
C ALA A 458 0.73 10.34 -22.82
N SER A 459 0.91 9.03 -23.07
CA SER A 459 -0.19 8.06 -23.05
C SER A 459 -0.85 7.94 -21.67
N GLN A 460 -0.03 7.95 -20.60
CA GLN A 460 -0.51 7.90 -19.22
C GLN A 460 -1.32 9.14 -18.84
N ILE A 461 -0.83 10.33 -19.20
CA ILE A 461 -1.54 11.60 -19.03
C ILE A 461 -2.87 11.58 -19.78
N ALA A 462 -2.87 11.17 -21.05
CA ALA A 462 -4.09 11.07 -21.87
C ALA A 462 -5.15 10.12 -21.27
N ARG A 463 -4.75 9.17 -20.42
CA ARG A 463 -5.63 8.18 -19.78
C ARG A 463 -5.85 8.44 -18.28
N ASN A 464 -5.32 9.53 -17.72
CA ASN A 464 -5.24 9.83 -16.28
C ASN A 464 -4.84 8.61 -15.42
N ILE A 465 -3.87 7.83 -15.88
CA ILE A 465 -3.39 6.63 -15.19
C ILE A 465 -1.94 6.79 -14.80
N THR A 466 -1.60 6.42 -13.57
CA THR A 466 -0.21 6.43 -13.11
C THR A 466 0.55 5.19 -13.58
N THR A 467 1.88 5.28 -13.63
CA THR A 467 2.75 4.12 -13.87
C THR A 467 2.49 3.01 -12.83
N ASN A 468 2.30 3.38 -11.56
CA ASN A 468 1.98 2.46 -10.49
C ASN A 468 0.63 1.74 -10.68
N GLU A 469 -0.43 2.45 -11.06
CA GLU A 469 -1.73 1.84 -11.33
C GLU A 469 -1.70 0.93 -12.55
N LEU A 470 -1.01 1.34 -13.61
CA LEU A 470 -0.84 0.52 -14.80
C LEU A 470 -0.10 -0.79 -14.46
N ALA A 471 0.96 -0.71 -13.66
CA ALA A 471 1.68 -1.90 -13.18
C ALA A 471 0.80 -2.81 -12.31
N ASN A 472 -0.03 -2.23 -11.43
CA ASN A 472 -0.97 -2.99 -10.61
C ASN A 472 -2.05 -3.66 -11.47
N ALA A 473 -2.59 -2.97 -12.47
CA ALA A 473 -3.58 -3.50 -13.40
C ALA A 473 -3.06 -4.71 -14.20
N ILE A 474 -1.77 -4.70 -14.57
CA ILE A 474 -1.11 -5.83 -15.24
C ILE A 474 -0.89 -6.99 -14.25
N ARG A 475 -0.47 -6.67 -13.03
CA ARG A 475 -0.12 -7.67 -12.00
C ARG A 475 -1.36 -8.38 -11.43
N TYR A 476 -2.45 -7.65 -11.21
CA TYR A 476 -3.60 -8.14 -10.46
C TYR A 476 -4.81 -8.34 -11.36
N GLY A 477 -5.14 -9.62 -11.60
CA GLY A 477 -6.25 -10.00 -12.47
C GLY A 477 -7.61 -9.42 -12.06
N TYR A 478 -7.85 -9.32 -10.75
CA TYR A 478 -9.12 -8.83 -10.19
C TYR A 478 -9.37 -7.34 -10.43
N LEU A 479 -8.38 -6.56 -10.87
CA LEU A 479 -8.57 -5.16 -11.25
C LEU A 479 -9.15 -5.02 -12.67
N ARG A 480 -9.24 -6.11 -13.43
CA ARG A 480 -9.73 -6.11 -14.80
C ARG A 480 -11.21 -6.50 -14.84
N GLY A 481 -11.96 -5.87 -15.75
CA GLY A 481 -13.36 -6.19 -15.99
C GLY A 481 -13.53 -7.54 -16.71
N PRO A 482 -14.78 -7.95 -16.97
CA PRO A 482 -15.10 -9.20 -17.68
C PRO A 482 -14.48 -9.28 -19.07
N ASP A 483 -14.21 -8.14 -19.70
CA ASP A 483 -13.54 -7.99 -20.99
C ASP A 483 -12.00 -8.10 -20.89
N GLY A 484 -11.47 -8.35 -19.69
CA GLY A 484 -10.04 -8.41 -19.42
C GLY A 484 -9.35 -7.04 -19.41
N ARG A 485 -10.07 -5.93 -19.41
CA ARG A 485 -9.49 -4.57 -19.44
C ARG A 485 -9.61 -3.87 -18.08
N PHE A 486 -8.57 -3.12 -17.72
CA PHE A 486 -8.60 -2.23 -16.56
C PHE A 486 -9.39 -0.97 -16.90
N HIS A 487 -10.47 -0.73 -16.16
CA HIS A 487 -11.29 0.47 -16.28
C HIS A 487 -10.81 1.50 -15.25
N ASN A 488 -10.18 2.56 -15.75
CA ASN A 488 -9.69 3.64 -14.90
C ASN A 488 -10.84 4.62 -14.59
N PRO A 489 -11.36 4.69 -13.35
CA PRO A 489 -12.46 5.60 -13.02
C PRO A 489 -12.04 7.07 -13.08
N TYR A 490 -10.73 7.35 -13.05
CA TYR A 490 -10.16 8.69 -13.14
C TYR A 490 -10.04 9.23 -14.57
N ASN A 491 -10.38 8.42 -15.58
CA ASN A 491 -10.21 8.82 -16.98
C ASN A 491 -11.42 9.63 -17.49
N HIS A 492 -11.29 10.95 -17.64
CA HIS A 492 -12.33 11.84 -18.17
C HIS A 492 -12.28 12.01 -19.70
N GLY A 493 -11.50 11.19 -20.40
CA GLY A 493 -11.25 11.28 -21.84
C GLY A 493 -10.03 12.11 -22.20
N CYS A 494 -9.36 11.72 -23.28
CA CYS A 494 -8.06 12.25 -23.70
C CYS A 494 -7.99 13.79 -23.71
N ARG A 495 -9.00 14.45 -24.29
CA ARG A 495 -9.02 15.92 -24.40
C ARG A 495 -9.06 16.61 -23.03
N LYS A 496 -9.95 16.18 -22.12
CA LYS A 496 -10.10 16.77 -20.78
C LYS A 496 -8.86 16.48 -19.94
N ASN A 497 -8.41 15.22 -19.89
CA ASN A 497 -7.22 14.84 -19.15
C ASN A 497 -5.97 15.64 -19.56
N CYS A 498 -5.72 15.77 -20.87
CA CYS A 498 -4.58 16.53 -21.38
C CYS A 498 -4.72 18.03 -21.11
N ALA A 499 -5.92 18.60 -21.27
CA ALA A 499 -6.14 20.03 -20.97
C ALA A 499 -5.90 20.33 -19.49
N ASP A 500 -6.49 19.53 -18.59
CA ASP A 500 -6.34 19.68 -17.14
C ASP A 500 -4.86 19.54 -16.75
N PHE A 501 -4.18 18.52 -17.27
CA PHE A 501 -2.75 18.33 -17.00
C PHE A 501 -1.88 19.48 -17.50
N LEU A 502 -2.14 20.03 -18.68
CA LEU A 502 -1.35 21.13 -19.22
C LEU A 502 -1.58 22.45 -18.48
N ILE A 503 -2.78 22.67 -17.96
CA ILE A 503 -3.17 23.91 -17.25
C ILE A 503 -2.82 23.83 -15.77
N GLN A 504 -3.20 22.74 -15.09
CA GLN A 504 -3.11 22.59 -13.64
C GLN A 504 -1.90 21.76 -13.20
N GLY A 505 -1.28 21.01 -14.12
CA GLY A 505 -0.18 20.09 -13.82
C GLY A 505 -0.63 18.69 -13.36
N TYR A 506 -1.93 18.49 -13.15
CA TYR A 506 -2.58 17.24 -12.77
C TYR A 506 -4.05 17.25 -13.21
N THR A 507 -4.73 16.11 -13.13
CA THR A 507 -6.17 16.01 -13.36
C THR A 507 -6.90 16.01 -12.02
N ASP A 508 -7.97 16.81 -11.87
CA ASP A 508 -8.76 16.83 -10.64
C ASP A 508 -9.63 15.57 -10.55
N ASP A 509 -9.40 14.78 -9.52
CA ASP A 509 -10.05 13.49 -9.28
C ASP A 509 -11.31 13.64 -8.38
N ASN A 510 -11.70 14.87 -8.00
CA ASN A 510 -12.83 15.14 -7.09
C ASN A 510 -14.21 14.78 -7.66
N GLU A 511 -14.34 14.62 -8.98
CA GLU A 511 -15.63 14.38 -9.67
C GLU A 511 -16.11 12.92 -9.66
N ILE A 512 -15.49 12.01 -8.89
CA ILE A 512 -15.73 10.56 -9.04
C ILE A 512 -16.58 9.99 -7.91
N ALA A 513 -17.79 9.58 -8.27
CA ALA A 513 -18.60 8.62 -7.56
C ALA A 513 -18.06 7.21 -7.84
N TRP A 514 -17.64 6.48 -6.80
CA TRP A 514 -17.63 5.02 -6.88
C TRP A 514 -19.08 4.57 -7.07
N PRO A 515 -19.48 3.87 -8.15
CA PRO A 515 -20.50 2.85 -7.96
C PRO A 515 -19.89 1.84 -6.97
N SER A 516 -20.62 1.54 -5.89
CA SER A 516 -20.21 0.52 -4.94
C SER A 516 -19.75 -0.73 -5.70
N LEU A 517 -18.58 -1.26 -5.33
CA LEU A 517 -18.10 -2.55 -5.85
C LEU A 517 -19.29 -3.52 -5.84
N PRO A 518 -19.60 -4.22 -6.95
CA PRO A 518 -20.58 -5.29 -6.91
C PRO A 518 -20.18 -6.20 -5.77
N GLN A 519 -21.07 -6.36 -4.79
CA GLN A 519 -20.93 -7.44 -3.83
C GLN A 519 -20.78 -8.69 -4.67
N VAL A 520 -19.62 -9.34 -4.57
CA VAL A 520 -19.44 -10.69 -5.12
C VAL A 520 -20.46 -11.52 -4.37
N HIS A 521 -21.61 -11.77 -5.00
CA HIS A 521 -22.61 -12.67 -4.46
C HIS A 521 -21.98 -14.07 -4.42
N SER A 522 -21.95 -14.61 -3.21
CA SER A 522 -21.70 -16.00 -2.79
C SER A 522 -20.43 -16.67 -3.28
#